data_AF-A0A381Z4T7-F1
#
_entry.id   AF-A0A381Z4T7-F1
#
_cell.length_a   1.000
_cell.length_b   1.000
_cell.length_c   1.000
_cell.angle_alpha   90.00
_cell.angle_beta   90.00
_cell.angle_gamma   90.00
#
_symmetry.space_group_name_H-M   'P 1'
#
loop_
_entity.id
_entity.type
_entity.pdbx_description
1 polymer ?
#
loop_
_entity_poly.entity_id
_entity_poly.type
_entity_poly.pdbx_seq_one_letter_code
_entity_poly.pdbx_strand_id
1 'polypeptide(L)'
;LFGVIWGLALFGILLKLFWKNLPDWFSITFYIFMGWLSIIAIVPMVRALEIGAIIWIFIGGFFYTVGAIILGLDKPNPFPKIFGAHELWHVFVMLGSFSHFMCMYNYITIFD
;
A
#
# COMPACT_ATOMS: atom_id res chain seq x y z
N LEU A 1 -13.40 10.84 0.34
CA LEU A 1 -12.27 9.91 0.17
C LEU A 1 -11.84 9.77 -1.30
N PHE A 2 -12.75 9.39 -2.20
CA PHE A 2 -12.46 9.26 -3.64
C PHE A 2 -11.70 10.48 -4.23
N GLY A 3 -12.29 11.69 -4.19
CA GLY A 3 -11.64 12.88 -4.73
C GLY A 3 -10.32 13.26 -4.05
N VAL A 4 -10.16 12.91 -2.77
CA VAL A 4 -8.90 13.15 -2.03
C VAL A 4 -7.80 12.22 -2.56
N ILE A 5 -8.07 10.92 -2.68
CA ILE A 5 -7.09 9.95 -3.20
C ILE A 5 -6.71 10.28 -4.64
N TRP A 6 -7.67 10.62 -5.50
CA TRP A 6 -7.40 11.01 -6.88
C TRP A 6 -6.62 12.33 -6.99
N GLY A 7 -6.96 13.31 -6.14
CA GLY A 7 -6.21 14.57 -6.06
C GLY A 7 -4.76 14.36 -5.64
N LEU A 8 -4.53 13.53 -4.61
CA LEU A 8 -3.18 13.14 -4.19
C LEU A 8 -2.43 12.34 -5.27
N ALA A 9 -3.10 11.44 -5.98
CA ALA A 9 -2.50 10.69 -7.07
C ALA A 9 -2.04 11.62 -8.21
N LEU A 10 -2.91 12.53 -8.66
CA LEU A 10 -2.55 13.54 -9.67
C LEU A 10 -1.40 14.42 -9.18
N PHE A 11 -1.46 14.88 -7.93
CA PHE A 11 -0.39 15.67 -7.33
C PHE A 11 0.95 14.91 -7.32
N GLY A 12 0.97 13.64 -6.91
CA GLY A 12 2.16 12.80 -6.91
C GLY A 12 2.73 12.56 -8.31
N ILE A 13 1.87 12.40 -9.33
CA ILE A 13 2.27 12.31 -10.74
C ILE A 13 2.95 13.61 -11.18
N LEU A 14 2.31 14.77 -10.95
CA LEU A 14 2.87 16.07 -11.32
C LEU A 14 4.19 16.33 -10.60
N LEU A 15 4.29 16.00 -9.30
CA LEU A 15 5.53 16.12 -8.54
C LEU A 15 6.67 15.32 -9.17
N LYS A 16 6.45 14.03 -9.50
CA LYS A 16 7.49 13.21 -10.15
C LYS A 16 7.86 13.69 -11.56
N LEU A 17 6.91 14.30 -12.29
CA LEU A 17 7.17 14.84 -13.63
C LEU A 17 8.02 16.12 -13.58
N PHE A 18 7.74 17.03 -12.65
CA PHE A 18 8.44 18.32 -12.58
C PHE A 18 9.69 18.30 -11.71
N TRP A 19 9.75 17.44 -10.69
CA TRP A 19 10.90 17.30 -9.78
C TRP A 19 11.55 15.93 -9.90
N LYS A 20 12.55 15.83 -10.78
CA LYS A 20 13.31 14.60 -11.01
C LYS A 20 14.19 14.17 -9.83
N ASN A 21 14.60 15.11 -8.97
CA ASN A 21 15.48 14.88 -7.82
C ASN A 21 14.71 14.84 -6.48
N LEU A 22 13.48 14.33 -6.49
CA LEU A 22 12.70 14.21 -5.26
C LEU A 22 13.34 13.14 -4.34
N PRO A 23 13.56 13.42 -3.06
CA PRO A 23 14.10 12.42 -2.13
C PRO A 23 13.21 11.18 -2.05
N ASP A 24 13.83 10.00 -2.01
CA ASP A 24 13.10 8.72 -1.98
C ASP A 24 12.19 8.62 -0.74
N TRP A 25 12.64 9.10 0.41
CA TRP A 25 11.86 9.10 1.65
C TRP A 25 10.52 9.82 1.50
N PHE A 26 10.48 10.92 0.74
CA PHE A 26 9.26 11.68 0.51
C PHE A 26 8.25 10.83 -0.25
N SER A 27 8.69 10.14 -1.30
CA SER A 27 7.84 9.25 -2.09
C SER A 27 7.30 8.12 -1.22
N ILE A 28 8.17 7.47 -0.42
CA ILE A 28 7.78 6.37 0.46
C ILE A 28 6.71 6.83 1.46
N THR A 29 6.95 7.93 2.17
CA THR A 29 5.99 8.47 3.14
C THR A 29 4.68 8.89 2.48
N PHE A 30 4.75 9.51 1.30
CA PHE A 30 3.57 9.92 0.55
C PHE A 30 2.68 8.73 0.17
N TYR A 31 3.26 7.63 -0.33
CA TYR A 31 2.50 6.42 -0.66
C TYR A 31 1.91 5.73 0.58
N ILE A 32 2.65 5.63 1.70
CA ILE A 32 2.09 5.09 2.95
C ILE A 32 0.91 5.94 3.41
N PHE A 33 1.07 7.27 3.41
CA PHE A 33 0.01 8.19 3.81
C PHE A 33 -1.26 7.98 2.99
N MET A 34 -1.14 7.88 1.66
CA MET A 34 -2.28 7.59 0.78
C MET A 34 -2.98 6.27 1.14
N GLY A 35 -2.24 5.21 1.44
CA GLY A 35 -2.81 3.93 1.85
C GLY A 35 -3.56 4.00 3.19
N TRP A 36 -3.01 4.71 4.17
CA TRP A 36 -3.60 4.86 5.51
C TRP A 36 -4.87 5.72 5.52
N LEU A 37 -5.15 6.51 4.48
CA LEU A 37 -6.43 7.22 4.34
C LEU A 37 -7.64 6.27 4.32
N SER A 38 -7.44 4.99 4.00
CA SER A 38 -8.49 3.96 4.10
C SER A 38 -9.11 3.86 5.50
N ILE A 39 -8.34 4.14 6.56
CA ILE A 39 -8.84 4.10 7.95
C ILE A 39 -9.97 5.11 8.18
N ILE A 40 -9.98 6.24 7.47
CA ILE A 40 -11.07 7.22 7.55
C ILE A 40 -12.41 6.59 7.14
N ALA A 41 -12.38 5.61 6.24
CA ALA A 41 -13.55 4.86 5.79
C ALA A 41 -13.78 3.56 6.59
N ILE A 42 -13.08 3.31 7.70
CA ILE A 42 -13.20 2.04 8.42
C ILE A 42 -14.62 1.79 8.95
N VAL A 43 -15.31 2.82 9.47
CA VAL A 43 -16.67 2.70 10.01
C VAL A 43 -17.67 2.30 8.92
N PRO A 44 -17.77 2.99 7.76
CA PRO A 44 -18.66 2.55 6.70
C PRO A 44 -18.23 1.19 6.11
N MET A 45 -16.93 0.88 6.05
CA MET A 45 -16.44 -0.41 5.56
C MET A 45 -16.89 -1.57 6.45
N VAL A 46 -16.70 -1.49 7.77
CA VAL A 46 -17.09 -2.56 8.71
C VAL A 46 -18.61 -2.76 8.73
N ARG A 47 -19.40 -1.72 8.40
CA ARG A 47 -20.86 -1.83 8.28
C ARG A 47 -21.32 -2.44 6.95
N ALA A 48 -20.52 -2.32 5.90
CA ALA A 48 -20.89 -2.72 4.55
C ALA A 48 -20.25 -4.05 4.11
N LEU A 49 -19.15 -4.45 4.75
CA LEU A 49 -18.36 -5.62 4.36
C LEU A 49 -18.34 -6.65 5.47
N GLU A 50 -18.22 -7.92 5.07
CA GLU A 50 -17.96 -9.01 6.00
C GLU A 50 -16.62 -8.85 6.71
N ILE A 51 -16.51 -9.42 7.91
CA ILE A 51 -15.29 -9.34 8.71
C ILE A 51 -14.07 -9.94 7.99
N GLY A 52 -14.27 -10.94 7.14
CA GLY A 52 -13.22 -11.54 6.32
C GLY A 52 -12.59 -10.53 5.35
N ALA A 53 -13.39 -9.69 4.70
CA ALA A 53 -12.90 -8.62 3.83
C ALA A 53 -12.03 -7.62 4.60
N ILE A 54 -12.48 -7.24 5.80
CA ILE A 54 -11.75 -6.32 6.68
C ILE A 54 -10.39 -6.90 7.09
N ILE A 55 -10.33 -8.20 7.40
CA ILE A 55 -9.09 -8.91 7.71
C ILE A 55 -8.11 -8.84 6.52
N TRP A 56 -8.57 -9.13 5.30
CA TRP A 56 -7.71 -9.06 4.11
C TRP A 56 -7.17 -7.66 3.84
N ILE A 57 -8.00 -6.63 4.04
CA ILE A 57 -7.57 -5.23 3.90
C ILE A 57 -6.52 -4.88 4.97
N PHE A 58 -6.71 -5.32 6.21
CA PHE A 58 -5.77 -5.10 7.30
C PHE A 58 -4.42 -5.80 7.04
N ILE A 59 -4.45 -7.06 6.63
CA ILE A 59 -3.24 -7.82 6.25
C ILE A 59 -2.51 -7.14 5.08
N GLY A 60 -3.27 -6.67 4.07
CA GLY A 60 -2.70 -5.91 2.95
C GLY A 60 -2.01 -4.63 3.41
N GLY A 61 -2.68 -3.83 4.25
CA GLY A 61 -2.12 -2.61 4.83
C GLY A 61 -0.88 -2.87 5.70
N PHE A 62 -0.87 -3.96 6.45
CA PHE A 62 0.29 -4.42 7.21
C PHE A 62 1.49 -4.71 6.29
N PHE A 63 1.30 -5.51 5.24
CA PHE A 63 2.39 -5.83 4.31
C PHE A 63 2.94 -4.59 3.60
N TYR A 64 2.07 -3.68 3.15
CA TYR A 64 2.51 -2.41 2.55
C TYR A 64 3.33 -1.56 3.52
N THR A 65 2.88 -1.47 4.78
CA THR A 65 3.57 -0.67 5.80
C THR A 65 4.93 -1.26 6.16
N VAL A 66 5.00 -2.58 6.39
CA VAL A 66 6.26 -3.27 6.69
C VAL A 66 7.23 -3.20 5.51
N GLY A 67 6.76 -3.43 4.30
CA GLY A 67 7.58 -3.30 3.09
C GLY A 67 8.16 -1.89 2.96
N ALA A 68 7.35 -0.87 3.19
CA ALA A 68 7.81 0.52 3.09
C ALA A 68 8.82 0.89 4.18
N ILE A 69 8.70 0.33 5.39
CA ILE A 69 9.71 0.45 6.45
C ILE A 69 11.03 -0.22 6.03
N ILE A 70 10.96 -1.43 5.47
CA ILE A 70 12.15 -2.15 4.97
C ILE A 70 12.88 -1.33 3.90
N LEU A 71 12.13 -0.78 2.94
CA LEU A 71 12.67 0.08 1.90
C LEU A 71 13.28 1.37 2.49
N GLY A 72 12.60 2.01 3.44
CA GLY A 72 13.08 3.25 4.05
C GLY A 72 14.29 3.09 4.96
N LEU A 73 14.45 1.91 5.59
CA LEU A 73 15.62 1.58 6.41
C LEU A 73 16.79 1.01 5.60
N ASP A 74 16.55 0.67 4.33
CA ASP A 74 17.48 -0.06 3.45
C ASP A 74 18.03 -1.36 4.11
N LYS A 75 17.19 -1.97 4.96
CA LYS A 75 17.52 -3.16 5.77
C LYS A 75 16.25 -3.97 6.05
N PRO A 76 16.35 -5.30 6.24
CA PRO A 76 17.56 -6.12 6.19
C PRO A 76 18.04 -6.37 4.75
N ASN A 77 19.30 -6.79 4.61
CA ASN A 77 19.87 -7.27 3.35
C ASN A 77 20.17 -8.77 3.49
N PRO A 78 19.16 -9.66 3.30
CA PRO A 78 19.31 -11.10 3.50
C PRO A 78 20.46 -11.69 2.68
N PHE A 79 20.60 -11.24 1.43
CA PHE A 79 21.68 -11.62 0.52
C PHE A 79 22.23 -10.35 -0.15
N PRO A 80 23.25 -9.69 0.43
CA PRO A 80 23.71 -8.34 0.04
C PRO A 80 24.15 -8.12 -1.42
N LYS A 81 24.15 -9.17 -2.25
CA LYS A 81 24.51 -9.12 -3.69
C LYS A 81 23.38 -9.59 -4.62
N ILE A 82 22.31 -10.17 -4.09
CA ILE A 82 21.27 -10.87 -4.86
C ILE A 82 19.88 -10.45 -4.42
N PHE A 83 19.69 -10.22 -3.11
CA PHE A 83 18.38 -9.96 -2.52
C PHE A 83 18.55 -9.08 -1.28
N GLY A 84 18.37 -7.77 -1.46
CA GLY A 84 18.44 -6.76 -0.43
C GLY A 84 17.07 -6.27 0.02
N ALA A 85 17.06 -5.10 0.64
CA ALA A 85 15.85 -4.44 1.11
C ALA A 85 14.88 -4.07 -0.01
N HIS A 86 15.38 -3.73 -1.20
CA HIS A 86 14.56 -3.37 -2.35
C HIS A 86 13.77 -4.58 -2.89
N GLU A 87 14.42 -5.73 -3.08
CA GLU A 87 13.75 -6.95 -3.52
C GLU A 87 12.79 -7.48 -2.45
N LEU A 88 13.17 -7.37 -1.17
CA LEU A 88 12.27 -7.71 -0.07
C LEU A 88 11.04 -6.80 -0.06
N TRP A 89 11.20 -5.50 -0.30
CA TRP A 89 10.07 -4.57 -0.46
C TRP A 89 9.13 -5.01 -1.59
N HIS A 90 9.65 -5.43 -2.75
CA HIS A 90 8.81 -5.97 -3.83
C HIS A 90 7.98 -7.17 -3.38
N VAL A 91 8.56 -8.09 -2.61
CA VAL A 91 7.83 -9.24 -2.04
C VAL A 91 6.68 -8.77 -1.15
N PHE A 92 6.92 -7.81 -0.27
CA PHE A 92 5.88 -7.23 0.58
C PHE A 92 4.78 -6.53 -0.22
N VAL A 93 5.12 -5.78 -1.28
CA VAL A 93 4.14 -5.15 -2.18
C VAL A 93 3.30 -6.19 -2.91
N MET A 94 3.90 -7.30 -3.35
CA MET A 94 3.17 -8.41 -3.98
C MET A 94 2.21 -9.07 -3.00
N LEU A 95 2.64 -9.33 -1.76
CA LEU A 95 1.77 -9.89 -0.71
C LEU A 95 0.63 -8.94 -0.35
N GLY A 96 0.90 -7.63 -0.26
CA GLY A 96 -0.11 -6.60 -0.03
C GLY A 96 -1.14 -6.55 -1.17
N SER A 97 -0.67 -6.56 -2.42
CA SER A 97 -1.53 -6.61 -3.61
C SER A 97 -2.36 -7.89 -3.67
N PHE A 98 -1.76 -9.03 -3.34
CA PHE A 98 -2.44 -10.31 -3.30
C PHE A 98 -3.56 -10.33 -2.25
N SER A 99 -3.31 -9.73 -1.07
CA SER A 99 -4.31 -9.61 -0.01
C SER A 99 -5.50 -8.75 -0.46
N HIS A 100 -5.22 -7.62 -1.12
CA HIS A 100 -6.28 -6.79 -1.70
C HIS A 100 -7.04 -7.52 -2.81
N PHE A 101 -6.35 -8.26 -3.68
CA PHE A 101 -6.97 -9.09 -4.71
C PHE A 101 -7.91 -10.14 -4.10
N MET A 102 -7.48 -10.85 -3.05
CA MET A 102 -8.31 -11.84 -2.35
C MET A 102 -9.53 -11.21 -1.67
N CYS A 103 -9.40 -9.99 -1.13
CA CYS A 103 -10.54 -9.22 -0.64
C CYS A 103 -11.57 -8.98 -1.75
N MET A 104 -11.12 -8.48 -2.90
CA MET A 104 -12.02 -8.19 -4.02
C MET A 104 -12.67 -9.46 -4.54
N TYR A 105 -11.86 -10.50 -4.79
CA TYR A 105 -12.32 -11.75 -5.37
C TYR A 105 -13.34 -12.47 -4.50
N ASN A 106 -13.08 -12.62 -3.20
CA ASN A 106 -13.92 -13.43 -2.32
C ASN A 106 -15.13 -12.68 -1.74
N TYR A 107 -15.09 -11.33 -1.66
CA TYR A 107 -16.09 -10.56 -0.88
C TYR A 107 -16.78 -9.43 -1.64
N ILE A 108 -16.26 -9.02 -2.80
CA ILE A 108 -16.85 -7.88 -3.55
C ILE A 108 -17.35 -8.30 -4.93
N THR A 109 -16.59 -9.13 -5.66
CA THR A 109 -16.94 -9.50 -7.03
C THR A 109 -17.85 -10.73 -7.12
N ILE A 110 -17.90 -11.56 -6.07
CA ILE A 110 -18.90 -12.63 -5.99
C ILE A 110 -20.21 -11.95 -5.60
N PHE A 111 -20.93 -11.51 -6.64
CA PHE A 111 -22.35 -11.23 -6.52
C PHE A 111 -23.06 -12.59 -6.48
N ASP A 112 -23.62 -12.93 -5.32
CA ASP A 112 -24.83 -13.75 -5.27
C ASP A 112 -26.04 -12.88 -5.64
#